data_AF-A0A9W8I2Y1-F1
#
_entry.id   AF-A0A9W8I2Y1-F1
#
_cell.length_a   1.000
_cell.length_b   1.000
_cell.length_c   1.000
_cell.angle_alpha   90.00
_cell.angle_beta   90.00
_cell.angle_gamma   90.00
#
_symmetry.space_group_name_H-M   'P 1'
#
loop_
_entity.id
_entity.type
_entity.pdbx_description
1 polymer ?
#
loop_
_entity_poly.entity_id
_entity_poly.type
_entity_poly.pdbx_seq_one_letter_code
_entity_poly.pdbx_strand_id
1 'polypeptide(L)'
;MDDSEQSISERRQLRHGYRSLLSDAAARKKEYLEDGGSLLLEDLDRANDLFSAVQGTAEGVLDSRFLVMSADIGARRAHMMRIDSAAFDSLEYVEKV
;
A
#
# COMPACT_ATOMS: atom_id res chain seq x y z
N MET A 1 7.68 -9.81 30.79
CA MET A 1 7.71 -11.18 30.25
C MET A 1 7.07 -11.11 28.89
N ASP A 2 7.83 -11.39 27.84
CA ASP A 2 7.31 -11.50 26.47
C ASP A 2 6.76 -12.92 26.35
N ASP A 3 5.43 -13.04 26.44
CA ASP A 3 4.67 -14.31 26.42
C ASP A 3 4.38 -14.77 24.97
N SER A 4 5.19 -14.32 24.01
CA SER A 4 5.06 -14.71 22.60
C SER A 4 5.73 -16.07 22.35
N GLU A 5 4.95 -17.15 22.48
CA GLU A 5 5.33 -18.49 22.00
C GLU A 5 5.53 -18.56 20.48
N GLN A 6 5.38 -17.44 19.76
CA GLN A 6 5.62 -17.39 18.32
C GLN A 6 7.05 -17.81 17.99
N SER A 7 7.16 -18.87 17.20
CA SER A 7 8.41 -19.48 16.81
C SER A 7 9.28 -18.53 16.00
N ILE A 8 10.60 -18.75 16.05
CA ILE A 8 11.56 -17.99 15.24
C ILE A 8 11.23 -18.11 13.74
N SER A 9 10.71 -19.27 13.32
CA SER A 9 10.30 -19.52 11.93
C SER A 9 9.14 -18.62 11.52
N GLU A 10 8.08 -18.53 12.32
CA GLU A 10 6.92 -17.66 12.05
C GLU A 10 7.34 -16.19 11.99
N ARG A 11 8.15 -15.72 12.94
CA ARG A 11 8.68 -14.34 12.90
C ARG A 11 9.51 -14.09 11.64
N ARG A 12 10.31 -15.08 11.20
CA ARG A 12 11.10 -14.98 9.96
C ARG A 12 10.20 -14.90 8.73
N GLN A 13 9.12 -15.67 8.69
CA GLN A 13 8.14 -15.65 7.60
C GLN A 13 7.40 -14.31 7.55
N LEU A 14 6.96 -13.77 8.69
CA LEU A 14 6.34 -12.44 8.76
C LEU A 14 7.26 -11.35 8.23
N ARG A 15 8.51 -11.31 8.71
CA ARG A 15 9.49 -10.31 8.23
C ARG A 15 9.82 -10.49 6.75
N HIS A 16 9.79 -11.71 6.24
CA HIS A 16 9.96 -11.95 4.81
C HIS A 16 8.76 -11.45 4.01
N GLY A 17 7.53 -11.73 4.45
CA GLY A 17 6.30 -11.24 3.82
C GLY A 17 6.27 -9.71 3.73
N TYR A 18 6.52 -9.01 4.84
CA TYR A 18 6.59 -7.55 4.84
C TYR A 18 7.71 -7.00 3.95
N ARG A 19 8.87 -7.66 3.91
CA ARG A 19 9.96 -7.27 3.01
C ARG A 19 9.60 -7.45 1.54
N SER A 20 8.85 -8.51 1.20
CA SER A 20 8.31 -8.68 -0.15
C SER A 20 7.35 -7.55 -0.48
N LEU A 21 6.35 -7.30 0.36
CA LEU A 21 5.39 -6.19 0.17
C LEU A 21 6.07 -4.84 -0.04
N LEU A 22 7.09 -4.51 0.77
CA LEU A 22 7.87 -3.28 0.61
C LEU A 22 8.65 -3.22 -0.71
N SER A 23 9.21 -4.35 -1.15
CA SER A 23 9.93 -4.46 -2.43
C SER A 23 8.97 -4.32 -3.60
N ASP A 24 7.86 -5.05 -3.56
CA ASP A 24 6.84 -5.09 -4.60
C ASP A 24 6.18 -3.72 -4.73
N ALA A 25 5.88 -3.06 -3.61
CA ALA A 25 5.34 -1.72 -3.62
C ALA A 25 6.32 -0.68 -4.14
N ALA A 26 7.63 -0.89 -3.96
CA ALA A 26 8.65 0.00 -4.50
C ALA A 26 8.80 -0.15 -6.02
N ALA A 27 8.70 -1.39 -6.52
CA ALA A 27 8.78 -1.70 -7.94
C ALA A 27 7.52 -1.27 -8.71
N ARG A 28 6.33 -1.45 -8.13
CA ARG A 28 5.03 -1.25 -8.79
C ARG A 28 4.38 0.11 -8.54
N LYS A 29 5.16 1.12 -8.10
CA LYS A 29 4.63 2.47 -7.81
C LYS A 29 3.80 3.07 -8.93
N LYS A 30 4.20 2.85 -10.19
CA LYS A 30 3.50 3.36 -11.36
C LYS A 30 2.16 2.65 -11.56
N GLU A 31 2.14 1.32 -11.43
CA GLU A 31 0.93 0.50 -11.57
C GLU A 31 -0.14 0.88 -10.54
N TYR A 32 0.22 1.17 -9.29
CA TYR A 32 -0.77 1.64 -8.30
C TYR A 32 -1.47 2.96 -8.68
N LEU A 33 -0.79 3.81 -9.45
CA LEU A 33 -1.37 5.07 -9.92
C LEU A 33 -2.28 4.85 -11.14
N GLU A 34 -2.00 3.83 -11.95
CA GLU A 34 -2.70 3.56 -13.21
C GLU A 34 -3.89 2.59 -13.05
N ASP A 35 -3.80 1.57 -12.20
CA ASP A 35 -4.75 0.44 -12.08
C ASP A 35 -6.06 0.74 -11.30
N GLY A 36 -6.55 1.98 -11.31
CA GLY A 36 -7.81 2.26 -10.57
C GLY A 36 -7.71 2.15 -9.04
N GLY A 37 -6.60 1.66 -8.47
CA GLY A 37 -6.34 1.48 -7.05
C GLY A 37 -6.51 0.03 -6.56
N SER A 38 -6.81 -0.93 -7.44
CA SER A 38 -7.09 -2.31 -7.02
C SER A 38 -5.86 -2.99 -6.40
N LEU A 39 -4.71 -2.91 -7.08
CA LEU A 39 -3.46 -3.52 -6.61
C LEU A 39 -2.99 -3.00 -5.24
N LEU A 40 -3.20 -1.71 -4.95
CA LEU A 40 -2.80 -1.15 -3.65
C LEU A 40 -3.70 -1.67 -2.52
N LEU A 41 -4.99 -1.88 -2.80
CA LEU A 41 -5.93 -2.47 -1.84
C LEU A 41 -5.60 -3.94 -1.60
N GLU A 42 -5.28 -4.70 -2.64
CA GLU A 42 -4.86 -6.11 -2.50
C GLU A 42 -3.61 -6.26 -1.63
N ASP A 43 -2.61 -5.40 -1.83
CA ASP A 43 -1.40 -5.42 -1.00
C ASP A 43 -1.66 -4.95 0.44
N LEU A 44 -2.63 -4.04 0.67
CA LEU A 44 -3.09 -3.65 2.00
C LEU A 44 -3.82 -4.80 2.71
N ASP A 45 -4.66 -5.55 2.01
CA ASP A 45 -5.32 -6.74 2.57
C ASP A 45 -4.28 -7.79 2.95
N ARG A 46 -3.27 -8.01 2.10
CA ARG A 46 -2.14 -8.90 2.43
C ARG A 46 -1.35 -8.42 3.64
N ALA A 47 -1.18 -7.11 3.81
CA ALA A 47 -0.53 -6.56 5.01
C ALA A 47 -1.39 -6.78 6.27
N ASN A 48 -2.72 -6.62 6.18
CA ASN A 48 -3.64 -6.92 7.28
C ASN A 48 -3.58 -8.41 7.68
N ASP A 49 -3.49 -9.31 6.70
CA ASP A 49 -3.33 -10.75 6.96
C ASP A 49 -2.04 -11.03 7.75
N LEU A 50 -0.92 -10.42 7.35
CA LEU A 50 0.34 -10.54 8.09
C LEU A 50 0.23 -9.93 9.49
N PHE A 51 -0.43 -8.78 9.61
CA PHE A 51 -0.59 -8.06 10.87
C PHE A 51 -1.35 -8.88 11.92
N SER A 52 -2.31 -9.72 11.49
CA SER A 52 -3.05 -10.62 12.39
C SER A 52 -2.16 -11.55 13.22
N ALA A 53 -0.94 -11.84 12.74
CA ALA A 53 0.04 -12.70 13.39
C ALA A 53 1.22 -11.93 14.02
N VAL A 54 1.20 -10.58 14.01
CA VAL A 54 2.26 -9.76 14.61
C VAL A 54 2.13 -9.76 16.13
N GLN A 55 3.17 -10.25 16.80
CA GLN A 55 3.28 -10.22 18.27
C GLN A 55 4.44 -9.32 18.76
N GLY A 56 5.35 -8.94 17.85
CA GLY A 56 6.59 -8.24 18.16
C GLY A 56 6.67 -6.84 17.56
N THR A 57 7.43 -5.97 18.23
CA THR A 57 7.69 -4.60 17.76
C THR A 57 8.50 -4.55 16.47
N ALA A 58 9.37 -5.53 16.24
CA ALA A 58 10.20 -5.60 15.04
C ALA A 58 9.34 -5.75 13.77
N GLU A 59 8.33 -6.62 13.81
CA GLU A 59 7.37 -6.80 12.72
C GLU A 59 6.43 -5.60 12.62
N GLY A 60 5.98 -5.04 13.75
CA GLY A 60 5.16 -3.81 13.75
C GLY A 60 5.85 -2.59 13.13
N VAL A 61 7.18 -2.49 13.21
CA VAL A 61 7.96 -1.46 12.49
C VAL A 61 7.92 -1.67 10.98
N LEU A 62 7.97 -2.93 10.52
CA LEU A 62 7.87 -3.23 9.09
C LEU A 62 6.48 -2.92 8.54
N ASP A 63 5.44 -3.26 9.30
CA ASP A 63 4.05 -2.92 9.00
C ASP A 63 3.85 -1.41 8.89
N SER A 64 4.28 -0.66 9.91
CA SER A 64 4.22 0.81 9.91
C SER A 64 4.93 1.42 8.71
N ARG A 65 6.09 0.87 8.32
CA ARG A 65 6.83 1.33 7.14
C ARG A 65 6.05 1.10 5.85
N PHE A 66 5.36 -0.03 5.74
CA PHE A 66 4.51 -0.33 4.59
C PHE A 66 3.28 0.59 4.55
N LEU A 67 2.63 0.87 5.69
CA LEU A 67 1.50 1.78 5.76
C LEU A 67 1.87 3.22 5.38
N VAL A 68 3.02 3.73 5.84
CA VAL A 68 3.51 5.07 5.44
C VAL A 68 3.70 5.14 3.93
N MET A 69 4.32 4.11 3.35
CA MET A 69 4.52 4.05 1.90
C MET A 69 3.20 3.97 1.13
N SER A 70 2.24 3.21 1.63
CA SER A 70 0.90 3.08 1.05
C SER A 70 0.14 4.40 1.12
N ALA A 71 0.24 5.12 2.24
CA ALA A 71 -0.34 6.45 2.41
C ALA A 71 0.26 7.46 1.41
N ASP A 72 1.57 7.45 1.20
CA ASP A 72 2.24 8.28 0.20
C ASP A 72 1.76 7.99 -1.24
N ILE A 73 1.46 6.73 -1.56
CA ILE A 73 0.91 6.34 -2.87
C ILE A 73 -0.54 6.82 -2.98
N GLY A 74 -1.36 6.58 -1.95
CA GLY A 74 -2.75 7.02 -1.89
C GLY A 74 -2.90 8.54 -2.01
N ALA A 75 -2.06 9.31 -1.32
CA ALA A 75 -2.03 10.77 -1.41
C ALA A 75 -1.71 11.25 -2.83
N ARG A 76 -0.72 10.64 -3.50
CA ARG A 76 -0.40 10.94 -4.91
C ARG A 76 -1.56 10.62 -5.84
N ARG A 77 -2.21 9.47 -5.64
CA ARG A 77 -3.37 9.04 -6.43
C ARG A 77 -4.54 10.02 -6.28
N ALA A 78 -4.89 10.38 -5.05
CA ALA A 78 -5.95 11.36 -4.78
C ALA A 78 -5.64 12.72 -5.43
N HIS A 79 -4.37 13.15 -5.40
CA HIS A 79 -3.94 14.37 -6.09
C HIS A 79 -4.10 14.26 -7.62
N MET A 80 -3.76 13.12 -8.22
CA MET A 80 -3.98 12.88 -9.66
C MET A 80 -5.46 12.88 -10.03
N MET A 81 -6.32 12.22 -9.24
CA MET A 81 -7.77 12.22 -9.48
C MET A 81 -8.37 13.63 -9.41
N ARG A 82 -7.89 14.47 -8.48
CA ARG A 82 -8.31 15.87 -8.39
C ARG A 82 -7.88 16.69 -9.61
N ILE A 83 -6.66 16.46 -10.13
CA ILE A 83 -6.20 17.11 -11.36
C ILE A 83 -7.08 16.68 -12.53
N ASP A 84 -7.36 15.38 -12.67
CA ASP A 84 -8.18 14.83 -13.75
C ASP A 84 -9.61 15.41 -13.70
N SER A 85 -10.23 15.47 -12.51
CA SER A 85 -11.54 16.10 -12.31
C SER A 85 -11.55 17.62 -12.54
N ALA A 86 -10.41 18.30 -12.42
CA ALA A 86 -10.28 19.74 -12.66
C ALA A 86 -9.71 20.06 -14.06
N ALA A 87 -9.38 19.03 -14.85
CA ALA A 87 -8.85 19.20 -16.19
C ALA A 87 -9.97 19.76 -17.06
N PHE A 88 -9.66 20.84 -17.78
CA PHE A 88 -10.56 21.42 -18.75
C PHE A 88 -10.78 20.43 -19.90
N ASP A 89 -12.00 19.96 -20.06
CA ASP A 89 -12.38 19.13 -21.21
C ASP A 89 -12.70 20.03 -22.41
N SER A 90 -11.75 20.15 -23.33
CA SER A 90 -11.93 20.92 -24.55
C SER A 90 -12.99 20.33 -25.48
N LEU A 91 -13.24 19.02 -25.43
CA LEU A 91 -14.28 18.38 -26.23
C LEU A 91 -15.66 18.74 -25.68
N GLU A 92 -15.85 18.68 -24.36
CA GLU A 92 -17.11 19.14 -23.72
C GLU A 92 -17.37 20.63 -24.01
N TYR A 93 -16.34 21.46 -23.98
CA TYR A 93 -16.47 22.89 -24.30
C TYR A 93 -16.91 23.12 -25.74
N VAL A 94 -16.35 22.39 -26.71
CA VAL A 94 -16.71 22.54 -28.13
C VAL A 94 -18.12 22.01 -28.42
N GLU A 95 -18.60 20.97 -27.72
CA GLU A 95 -19.98 20.49 -27.86
C GLU A 95 -21.03 21.44 -27.26
N LYS A 96 -20.66 22.28 -26.30
CA LYS A 96 -21.57 23.22 -25.63
C LYS A 96 -21.57 24.65 -26.21
N VAL A 97 -20.80 24.90 -27.27
CA VAL A 97 -20.75 26.17 -28.01
C VAL A 97 -21.46 26.04 -29.35
#